data_AF-A0A2E4FXB6-F1
#
_entry.id   AF-A0A2E4FXB6-F1
#
_cell.length_a   1.000
_cell.length_b   1.000
_cell.length_c   1.000
_cell.angle_alpha   90.00
_cell.angle_beta   90.00
_cell.angle_gamma   90.00
#
_symmetry.space_group_name_H-M   'P 1'
#
loop_
_entity.id
_entity.type
_entity.pdbx_description
1 polymer ?
#
loop_
_entity_poly.entity_id
_entity_poly.type
_entity_poly.pdbx_seq_one_letter_code
_entity_poly.pdbx_strand_id
1 'polypeptide(L)' 'RQNGRALQHASDELKSDREFVLAAVKEDPGALEFASEALRGDPEIIAAAAQRLN' A
#
# COMPACT_ATOMS: atom_id res chain seq x y z
N ARG A 1 -8.29 15.06 0.95
CA ARG A 1 -6.86 14.87 0.64
C ARG A 1 -6.34 13.81 1.61
N GLN A 2 -6.63 12.55 1.33
CA GLN A 2 -6.23 11.44 2.19
C GLN A 2 -4.75 11.18 1.90
N ASN A 3 -3.91 11.35 2.91
CA ASN A 3 -2.47 11.25 2.77
C ASN A 3 -2.04 9.79 2.92
N GLY A 4 -2.12 8.97 1.88
CA GLY A 4 -1.47 7.64 1.81
C GLY A 4 0.05 7.70 1.89
N ARG A 5 0.60 8.90 1.99
CA ARG A 5 2.02 9.20 2.21
C ARG A 5 2.52 8.78 3.59
N ALA A 6 1.68 8.24 4.47
CA ALA A 6 2.15 7.59 5.70
C ALA A 6 3.12 6.44 5.38
N LEU A 7 2.84 5.69 4.31
CA LEU A 7 3.70 4.59 3.87
C LEU A 7 5.07 5.08 3.37
N GLN A 8 5.14 6.29 2.78
CA GLN A 8 6.41 6.87 2.31
C GLN A 8 7.42 7.05 3.47
N HIS A 9 6.92 7.34 4.67
CA HIS A 9 7.73 7.61 5.87
C HIS A 9 7.88 6.40 6.81
N ALA A 10 7.18 5.30 6.52
CA ALA A 10 7.29 4.08 7.31
C ALA A 10 8.68 3.44 7.17
N SER A 11 9.08 2.67 8.19
CA SER A 11 10.30 1.88 8.14
C SER A 11 10.22 0.83 7.03
N ASP A 12 11.36 0.33 6.58
CA ASP A 12 11.41 -0.71 5.53
C ASP A 12 10.74 -2.02 5.99
N GLU A 13 10.77 -2.30 7.29
CA GLU A 13 10.03 -3.39 7.91
C GLU A 13 8.52 -3.23 7.72
N LEU A 14 7.98 -2.04 8.01
CA LEU A 14 6.55 -1.75 7.81
C LEU A 14 6.16 -1.68 6.33
N LYS A 15 7.05 -1.22 5.44
CA LYS A 15 6.83 -1.27 3.99
C LYS A 15 6.82 -2.69 3.44
N SER A 16 7.37 -3.65 4.19
CA SER A 16 7.36 -5.07 3.89
C SER A 16 6.32 -5.84 4.71
N ASP A 17 5.63 -5.18 5.63
CA ASP A 17 4.53 -5.76 6.39
C ASP A 17 3.26 -5.76 5.54
N ARG A 18 2.84 -6.96 5.16
CA ARG A 18 1.70 -7.17 4.27
C ARG A 18 0.40 -6.57 4.82
N GLU A 19 0.12 -6.73 6.11
CA GLU A 19 -1.13 -6.25 6.70
C GLU A 19 -1.13 -4.72 6.77
N PHE A 20 0.01 -4.14 7.14
CA PHE A 20 0.18 -2.69 7.19
C PHE A 20 0.03 -2.05 5.80
N VAL A 21 0.72 -2.59 4.79
CA VAL A 21 0.62 -2.11 3.41
C VAL A 21 -0.81 -2.26 2.89
N LEU A 22 -1.47 -3.39 3.13
CA LEU A 22 -2.85 -3.61 2.70
C LEU A 22 -3.81 -2.59 3.33
N ALA A 23 -3.67 -2.30 4.62
CA ALA A 23 -4.47 -1.28 5.29
C ALA A 23 -4.25 0.11 4.68
N ALA A 24 -3.00 0.48 4.41
CA ALA A 24 -2.67 1.76 3.81
C ALA A 24 -3.18 1.89 2.37
N VAL A 25 -3.06 0.85 1.56
CA VAL A 25 -3.53 0.80 0.16
C VAL A 25 -5.05 0.89 0.07
N LYS A 26 -5.78 0.31 1.03
CA LYS A 26 -7.25 0.44 1.12
C LYS A 26 -7.70 1.88 1.38
N GLU A 27 -6.90 2.63 2.14
CA GLU A 27 -7.18 4.04 2.47
C GLU A 27 -6.74 4.99 1.34
N ASP A 28 -5.58 4.73 0.74
CA ASP A 28 -5.04 5.46 -0.40
C ASP A 28 -4.32 4.49 -1.35
N PRO A 29 -4.90 4.17 -2.51
CA PRO A 29 -4.29 3.29 -3.50
C PRO A 29 -2.88 3.72 -3.94
N GLY A 30 -2.57 5.01 -3.86
CA GLY A 30 -1.23 5.53 -4.18
C GLY A 30 -0.16 5.05 -3.20
N ALA A 31 -0.53 4.62 -1.99
CA ALA A 31 0.42 4.07 -1.02
C ALA A 31 1.19 2.84 -1.56
N LEU A 32 0.63 2.12 -2.54
CA LEU A 32 1.27 0.96 -3.16
C LEU A 32 2.65 1.28 -3.74
N GLU A 33 2.89 2.49 -4.22
CA GLU A 33 4.18 2.87 -4.80
C GLU A 33 5.34 2.79 -3.79
N PHE A 34 5.04 2.96 -2.49
CA PHE A 34 6.00 2.98 -1.39
C PHE A 34 6.19 1.63 -0.70
N ALA A 35 5.38 0.61 -1.04
CA ALA A 35 5.54 -0.72 -0.52
C ALA A 35 6.83 -1.39 -1.03
N SER A 36 7.28 -2.44 -0.34
CA SER A 36 8.42 -3.24 -0.79
C SER A 36 8.15 -3.86 -2.16
N GLU A 37 9.21 -4.16 -2.91
CA GLU A 37 9.09 -4.79 -4.24
C GLU A 37 8.30 -6.10 -4.20
N ALA A 38 8.49 -6.90 -3.14
CA ALA A 38 7.76 -8.15 -2.96
C ALA A 38 6.24 -7.93 -2.84
N LEU A 39 5.82 -6.87 -2.14
CA LEU A 39 4.40 -6.56 -1.92
C LEU A 39 3.76 -5.77 -3.06
N ARG A 40 4.55 -5.01 -3.84
CA ARG A 40 4.05 -4.34 -5.06
C ARG A 40 3.57 -5.31 -6.14
N GLY A 41 4.06 -6.55 -6.11
CA GLY A 41 3.61 -7.64 -6.97
C GLY A 41 2.52 -8.54 -6.36
N ASP A 42 2.12 -8.30 -5.10
CA ASP A 42 1.12 -9.13 -4.42
C ASP A 42 -0.26 -8.91 -5.07
N PRO A 43 -0.89 -9.97 -5.64
CA PRO A 43 -2.17 -9.83 -6.34
C PRO A 43 -3.30 -9.28 -5.47
N GLU A 44 -3.32 -9.59 -4.17
CA GLU A 44 -4.36 -9.11 -3.26
C GLU A 44 -4.18 -7.62 -2.95
N ILE A 45 -2.94 -7.16 -2.80
CA ILE A 45 -2.65 -5.73 -2.59
C ILE A 45 -2.95 -4.93 -3.86
N ILE A 46 -2.57 -5.44 -5.04
CA ILE A 46 -2.91 -4.82 -6.33
C ILE A 46 -4.43 -4.73 -6.51
N ALA A 47 -5.15 -5.81 -6.20
CA ALA A 47 -6.62 -5.82 -6.28
C ALA A 47 -7.26 -4.82 -5.30
N ALA A 48 -6.68 -4.63 -4.11
CA ALA A 48 -7.13 -3.63 -3.15
C ALA A 48 -6.93 -2.20 -3.69
N ALA A 49 -5.79 -1.92 -4.33
CA ALA A 49 -5.52 -0.61 -4.95
C ALA A 49 -6.50 -0.31 -6.11
N ALA A 50 -6.85 -1.33 -6.90
CA ALA A 50 -7.74 -1.18 -8.06
C ALA A 50 -9.23 -1.02 -7.68
N GLN A 51 -9.67 -1.56 -6.55
CA GLN A 51 -11.09 -1.58 -6.15
C GLN A 51 -11.67 -0.20 -5.80
N ARG A 52 -10.84 0.81 -5.52
CA ARG A 52 -11.29 2.16 -5.13
C ARG A 52 -11.39 3.15 -6.30
N LEU A 53 -11.24 2.67 -7.54
CA LEU A 53 -11.34 3.46 -8.78
C LEU A 53 -12.76 3.48 -9.40
N ASN A 54 -13.79 2.98 -8.70
CA ASN A 54 -15.20 3.08 -9.11
C ASN A 54 -15.93 4.22 -8.40
#